data_AF-A0A2H0S4I4-F1
#
_entry.id   AF-A0A2H0S4I4-F1
#
_cell.length_a   1.000
_cell.length_b   1.000
_cell.length_c   1.000
_cell.angle_alpha   90.00
_cell.angle_beta   90.00
_cell.angle_gamma   90.00
#
_symmetry.space_group_name_H-M   'P 1'
#
loop_
_entity.id
_entity.type
_entity.pdbx_description
1 polymer ?
#
loop_
_entity_poly.entity_id
_entity_poly.type
_entity_poly.pdbx_seq_one_letter_code
_entity_poly.pdbx_strand_id
1 'polypeptide(L)'
;MFSLILPTFNEARNIPELIQSIRAALGDIPHEIIIVDDDSPDETWRIARDLAQNRNDLHVIRRVGRRGLSSAVMEGFLAAKGDVLGVMDADGQHDCALLPKLYESVRANGGIGIGSRYVKGGSVGEWDERRHIMSRMATKMAIVLCKVKVKDPMSGFFAINRLTLEGILPTLNPKGFKILLDLLVHVPKDTPVQELPFVFGKRLHGESKLSRRVQIEFLEYLYDVSFGRYVPLMFVKYCIVGSLGIVVHLSAFLLFSLLFARNVLTSFEQFSFAVAGAIETAIIFNFLLNNSWTFAHTKLTGRSAVIGFFKFNGACLFGALANYAVSAFLFSYGFARILSVVVGAFTGVIWNYTMNRAFTWKS
;
A
#
# COMPACT_ATOMS: atom_id res chain seq x y z
N MET A 1 18.71 7.44 -24.90
CA MET A 1 17.74 6.45 -25.45
C MET A 1 16.51 6.37 -24.54
N PHE A 2 15.32 6.02 -25.07
CA PHE A 2 14.09 5.86 -24.30
C PHE A 2 13.82 4.39 -23.94
N SER A 3 13.61 4.06 -22.67
CA SER A 3 13.18 2.72 -22.26
C SER A 3 11.76 2.77 -21.74
N LEU A 4 10.83 2.12 -22.44
CA LEU A 4 9.42 2.09 -22.06
C LEU A 4 9.07 0.78 -21.36
N ILE A 5 8.68 0.88 -20.09
CA ILE A 5 8.31 -0.26 -19.25
C ILE A 5 6.81 -0.47 -19.31
N LEU A 6 6.41 -1.70 -19.66
CA LEU A 6 5.01 -2.14 -19.72
C LEU A 6 4.79 -3.24 -18.66
N PRO A 7 4.28 -2.90 -17.46
CA PRO A 7 3.89 -3.90 -16.48
C PRO A 7 2.60 -4.60 -16.94
N THR A 8 2.59 -5.93 -16.90
CA THR A 8 1.53 -6.75 -17.50
C THR A 8 1.03 -7.83 -16.56
N PHE A 9 -0.28 -8.07 -16.62
CA PHE A 9 -0.92 -9.23 -16.00
C PHE A 9 -2.25 -9.51 -16.73
N ASN A 10 -2.38 -10.64 -17.42
CA ASN A 10 -3.54 -10.94 -18.26
C ASN A 10 -3.79 -9.92 -19.40
N GLU A 11 -2.76 -9.61 -20.18
CA GLU A 11 -2.82 -8.61 -21.27
C GLU A 11 -2.51 -9.25 -22.65
N ALA A 12 -2.64 -10.58 -22.78
CA ALA A 12 -2.22 -11.34 -23.96
C ALA A 12 -2.78 -10.80 -25.29
N ARG A 13 -4.03 -10.31 -25.27
CA ARG A 13 -4.71 -9.76 -26.44
C ARG A 13 -4.24 -8.36 -26.83
N ASN A 14 -3.78 -7.57 -25.87
CA ASN A 14 -3.42 -6.17 -26.08
C ASN A 14 -1.99 -6.02 -26.61
N ILE A 15 -1.07 -6.91 -26.19
CA ILE A 15 0.36 -6.77 -26.47
C ILE A 15 0.72 -6.64 -27.96
N PRO A 16 0.22 -7.48 -28.89
CA PRO A 16 0.65 -7.39 -30.30
C PRO A 16 0.36 -6.02 -30.93
N GLU A 17 -0.87 -5.51 -30.78
CA GLU A 17 -1.29 -4.23 -31.35
C GLU A 17 -0.65 -3.04 -30.62
N LEU A 18 -0.50 -3.14 -29.30
CA LEU A 18 0.11 -2.09 -28.49
C LEU A 18 1.58 -1.87 -28.88
N ILE A 19 2.36 -2.94 -29.05
CA ILE A 19 3.76 -2.84 -29.46
C ILE A 19 3.88 -2.20 -30.85
N GLN A 20 2.98 -2.53 -31.79
CA GLN A 20 2.97 -1.90 -33.10
C GLN A 20 2.66 -0.39 -33.00
N SER A 21 1.67 -0.03 -32.18
CA SER A 21 1.25 1.36 -31.96
C SER A 21 2.33 2.21 -31.30
N ILE A 22 3.03 1.66 -30.30
CA ILE A 22 4.17 2.31 -29.64
C ILE A 22 5.28 2.62 -30.65
N ARG A 23 5.67 1.64 -31.47
CA ARG A 23 6.75 1.81 -32.45
C ARG A 23 6.37 2.82 -33.52
N ALA A 24 5.14 2.75 -34.01
CA ALA A 24 4.63 3.73 -34.96
C ALA A 24 4.65 5.16 -34.39
N ALA A 25 4.32 5.33 -33.11
CA ALA A 25 4.34 6.63 -32.46
C ALA A 25 5.76 7.15 -32.18
N LEU A 26 6.69 6.27 -31.77
CA LEU A 26 8.07 6.66 -31.47
C LEU A 26 8.92 6.91 -32.72
N GLY A 27 8.59 6.27 -33.85
CA GLY A 27 9.30 6.46 -35.12
C GLY A 27 10.81 6.23 -34.96
N ASP A 28 11.60 7.24 -35.34
CA ASP A 28 13.07 7.19 -35.30
C ASP A 28 13.68 7.48 -33.91
N ILE A 29 12.87 7.74 -32.89
CA ILE A 29 13.38 7.94 -31.52
C ILE A 29 14.06 6.63 -31.06
N PRO A 30 15.35 6.65 -30.67
CA PRO A 30 16.01 5.43 -30.19
C PRO A 30 15.31 4.92 -28.93
N HIS A 31 14.76 3.71 -28.99
CA HIS A 31 13.97 3.14 -27.91
C HIS A 31 14.15 1.64 -27.71
N GLU A 32 13.83 1.19 -26.50
CA GLU A 32 13.56 -0.21 -26.17
C GLU A 32 12.25 -0.30 -25.39
N ILE A 33 11.55 -1.43 -25.52
CA ILE A 33 10.32 -1.73 -24.80
C ILE A 33 10.60 -2.93 -23.89
N ILE A 34 10.27 -2.80 -22.61
CA ILE A 34 10.50 -3.83 -21.59
C ILE A 34 9.15 -4.25 -21.02
N ILE A 35 8.69 -5.42 -21.42
CA ILE A 35 7.49 -6.04 -20.85
C ILE A 35 7.89 -6.76 -19.57
N VAL A 36 7.24 -6.42 -18.46
CA VAL A 36 7.42 -7.08 -17.16
C VAL A 36 6.12 -7.78 -16.79
N ASP A 37 6.10 -9.10 -16.84
CA ASP A 37 4.89 -9.92 -16.68
C ASP A 37 4.91 -10.73 -15.38
N ASP A 38 3.80 -10.68 -14.65
CA ASP A 38 3.61 -11.29 -13.32
C ASP A 38 3.10 -12.74 -13.38
N ASP A 39 3.74 -13.52 -14.24
CA ASP A 39 3.41 -14.92 -14.52
C ASP A 39 1.93 -15.07 -14.91
N SER A 40 1.55 -14.35 -15.96
CA SER A 40 0.17 -14.30 -16.42
C SER A 40 -0.35 -15.69 -16.82
N PRO A 41 -1.50 -16.14 -16.28
CA PRO A 41 -2.11 -17.41 -16.66
C PRO A 41 -2.58 -17.46 -18.12
N ASP A 42 -2.80 -16.31 -18.77
CA ASP A 42 -3.15 -16.21 -20.19
C ASP A 42 -1.93 -16.26 -21.14
N GLU A 43 -0.75 -16.55 -20.59
CA GLU A 43 0.52 -16.65 -21.32
C GLU A 43 0.94 -15.34 -22.02
N THR A 44 0.56 -14.17 -21.48
CA THR A 44 1.04 -12.85 -21.95
C THR A 44 2.57 -12.82 -22.17
N TRP A 45 3.34 -13.32 -21.21
CA TRP A 45 4.81 -13.42 -21.31
C TRP A 45 5.30 -14.25 -22.49
N ARG A 46 4.55 -15.29 -22.90
CA ARG A 46 4.93 -16.17 -24.01
C ARG A 46 4.74 -15.43 -25.33
N ILE A 47 3.59 -14.79 -25.51
CA ILE A 47 3.29 -13.98 -26.69
C ILE A 47 4.31 -12.85 -26.84
N ALA A 48 4.60 -12.15 -25.75
CA ALA A 48 5.61 -11.10 -25.73
C ALA A 48 7.00 -11.62 -26.14
N ARG A 49 7.39 -12.81 -25.65
CA ARG A 49 8.67 -13.43 -25.97
C ARG A 49 8.76 -13.86 -27.43
N ASP A 50 7.68 -14.41 -27.98
CA ASP A 50 7.63 -14.82 -29.39
C ASP A 50 7.75 -13.60 -30.32
N LEU A 51 7.13 -12.47 -29.95
CA LEU A 51 7.30 -11.19 -30.65
C LEU A 51 8.74 -10.65 -30.55
N ALA A 52 9.45 -10.93 -29.46
CA ALA A 52 10.81 -10.46 -29.21
C ALA A 52 11.90 -11.23 -29.99
N GLN A 53 11.63 -12.45 -30.47
CA GLN A 53 12.64 -13.30 -31.12
C GLN A 53 13.35 -12.64 -32.31
N ASN A 54 12.65 -11.75 -33.02
CA ASN A 54 13.15 -11.05 -34.20
C ASN A 54 13.40 -9.55 -33.93
N ARG A 55 13.53 -9.15 -32.67
CA ARG A 55 13.53 -7.73 -32.24
C ARG A 55 14.55 -7.46 -31.14
N ASN A 56 15.51 -6.60 -31.44
CA ASN A 56 16.52 -6.19 -30.45
C ASN A 56 16.01 -5.07 -29.51
N ASP A 57 14.90 -4.42 -29.88
CA ASP A 57 14.24 -3.32 -29.18
C ASP A 57 13.11 -3.80 -28.25
N LEU A 58 12.87 -5.11 -28.12
CA LEU A 58 11.83 -5.67 -27.26
C LEU A 58 12.43 -6.69 -26.28
N HIS A 59 12.18 -6.48 -24.99
CA HIS A 59 12.68 -7.31 -23.90
C HIS A 59 11.52 -7.78 -23.03
N VAL A 60 11.64 -8.99 -22.47
CA VAL A 60 10.58 -9.61 -21.67
C VAL A 60 11.17 -10.16 -20.38
N ILE A 61 10.59 -9.75 -19.26
CA ILE A 61 10.92 -10.23 -17.92
C ILE A 61 9.67 -10.93 -17.36
N ARG A 62 9.78 -12.24 -17.11
CA ARG A 62 8.71 -13.01 -16.44
C ARG A 62 9.05 -13.19 -14.97
N ARG A 63 8.14 -12.78 -14.08
CA ARG A 63 8.32 -12.81 -12.63
C ARG A 63 7.48 -13.92 -12.01
N VAL A 64 8.13 -14.99 -11.59
CA VAL A 64 7.47 -16.16 -10.99
C VAL A 64 7.41 -16.03 -9.47
N GLY A 65 6.24 -16.27 -8.89
CA GLY A 65 6.03 -16.25 -7.42
C GLY A 65 6.04 -14.85 -6.79
N ARG A 66 6.01 -13.79 -7.60
CA ARG A 66 5.97 -12.39 -7.16
C ARG A 66 4.91 -11.65 -7.97
N ARG A 67 4.22 -10.68 -7.37
CA ARG A 67 3.24 -9.83 -8.06
C ARG A 67 3.27 -8.40 -7.52
N GLY A 68 2.94 -7.44 -8.38
CA GLY A 68 2.74 -6.04 -8.00
C GLY A 68 3.14 -5.07 -9.10
N LEU A 69 2.27 -4.10 -9.38
CA LEU A 69 2.48 -3.10 -10.43
C LEU A 69 3.78 -2.30 -10.21
N SER A 70 3.94 -1.68 -9.05
CA SER A 70 5.11 -0.83 -8.79
C SER A 70 6.41 -1.64 -8.75
N SER A 71 6.39 -2.86 -8.23
CA SER A 71 7.58 -3.71 -8.24
C SER A 71 7.93 -4.16 -9.66
N ALA A 72 6.95 -4.38 -10.55
CA ALA A 72 7.20 -4.69 -11.96
C ALA A 72 7.88 -3.50 -12.65
N VAL A 73 7.38 -2.29 -12.40
CA VAL A 73 7.96 -1.06 -12.92
C VAL A 73 9.41 -0.89 -12.46
N MET A 74 9.69 -1.07 -11.17
CA MET A 74 11.05 -0.96 -10.63
C MET A 74 12.01 -1.99 -11.24
N GLU A 75 11.56 -3.23 -11.42
CA GLU A 75 12.37 -4.28 -12.06
C GLU A 75 12.66 -3.93 -13.54
N GLY A 76 11.67 -3.37 -14.24
CA GLY A 76 11.86 -2.84 -15.59
C GLY A 76 12.85 -1.68 -15.64
N PHE A 77 12.77 -0.73 -14.71
CA PHE A 77 13.71 0.39 -14.62
C PHE A 77 15.14 -0.06 -14.36
N LEU A 78 15.34 -1.08 -13.51
CA LEU A 78 16.66 -1.63 -13.22
C LEU A 78 17.26 -2.40 -14.42
N ALA A 79 16.40 -3.01 -15.25
CA ALA A 79 16.83 -3.72 -16.46
C ALA A 79 17.02 -2.81 -17.67
N ALA A 80 16.46 -1.60 -17.64
CA ALA A 80 16.53 -0.64 -18.74
C ALA A 80 17.95 -0.13 -18.98
N LYS A 81 18.24 0.20 -20.25
CA LYS A 81 19.51 0.76 -20.73
C LYS A 81 19.42 2.25 -21.08
N GLY A 82 18.21 2.78 -21.29
CA GLY A 82 17.99 4.17 -21.71
C GLY A 82 18.11 5.18 -20.58
N ASP A 83 18.41 6.44 -20.93
CA ASP A 83 18.56 7.57 -20.01
C ASP A 83 17.22 8.19 -19.60
N VAL A 84 16.18 7.95 -20.40
CA VAL A 84 14.80 8.32 -20.11
C VAL A 84 14.00 7.04 -19.92
N LEU A 85 13.35 6.93 -18.76
CA LEU A 85 12.62 5.74 -18.34
C LEU A 85 11.12 6.05 -18.32
N GLY A 86 10.36 5.45 -19.23
CA GLY A 86 8.92 5.61 -19.35
C GLY A 86 8.15 4.45 -18.74
N VAL A 87 6.93 4.72 -18.29
CA VAL A 87 5.97 3.71 -17.83
C VAL A 87 4.65 3.95 -18.53
N MET A 88 4.01 2.88 -18.99
CA MET A 88 2.69 2.93 -19.58
C MET A 88 1.94 1.61 -19.30
N ASP A 89 0.68 1.69 -18.88
CA ASP A 89 -0.18 0.50 -18.76
C ASP A 89 -0.40 -0.16 -20.13
N ALA A 90 -0.54 -1.49 -20.13
CA ALA A 90 -0.63 -2.30 -21.34
C ALA A 90 -2.07 -2.56 -21.84
N ASP A 91 -3.07 -1.86 -21.31
CA ASP A 91 -4.50 -2.13 -21.56
C ASP A 91 -5.12 -1.26 -22.68
N GLY A 92 -4.28 -0.49 -23.38
CA GLY A 92 -4.65 0.38 -24.50
C GLY A 92 -5.31 1.70 -24.11
N GLN A 93 -5.42 2.02 -22.80
CA GLN A 93 -6.06 3.27 -22.36
C GLN A 93 -5.18 4.51 -22.52
N HIS A 94 -3.87 4.33 -22.66
CA HIS A 94 -2.89 5.40 -22.84
C HIS A 94 -2.64 5.68 -24.32
N ASP A 95 -2.69 6.96 -24.69
CA ASP A 95 -2.42 7.39 -26.06
C ASP A 95 -0.91 7.30 -26.37
N CYS A 96 -0.54 6.36 -27.24
CA CYS A 96 0.82 6.18 -27.70
C CYS A 96 1.39 7.44 -28.39
N ALA A 97 0.54 8.28 -29.00
CA ALA A 97 0.96 9.52 -29.66
C ALA A 97 1.54 10.56 -28.67
N LEU A 98 1.33 10.38 -27.36
CA LEU A 98 1.95 11.21 -26.33
C LEU A 98 3.40 10.81 -26.03
N LEU A 99 3.81 9.57 -26.34
CA LEU A 99 5.13 9.04 -26.00
C LEU A 99 6.29 9.92 -26.50
N PRO A 100 6.30 10.44 -27.75
CA PRO A 100 7.35 11.34 -28.21
C PRO A 100 7.43 12.62 -27.37
N LYS A 101 6.29 13.24 -27.06
CA LYS A 101 6.25 14.47 -26.25
C LYS A 101 6.71 14.21 -24.81
N LEU A 102 6.34 13.05 -24.26
CA LEU A 102 6.75 12.62 -22.93
C LEU A 102 8.26 12.39 -22.86
N TYR A 103 8.83 11.68 -23.84
CA TYR A 103 10.27 11.50 -23.98
C TYR A 103 11.00 12.84 -24.09
N GLU A 104 10.55 13.71 -24.99
CA GLU A 104 11.17 15.03 -25.20
C GLU A 104 11.11 15.92 -23.96
N SER A 105 10.00 15.90 -23.22
CA SER A 105 9.85 16.69 -21.99
C SER A 105 10.93 16.38 -20.96
N VAL A 106 11.26 15.10 -20.79
CA VAL A 106 12.25 14.63 -19.82
C VAL A 106 13.67 14.75 -20.38
N ARG A 107 13.86 14.46 -21.68
CA ARG A 107 15.16 14.61 -22.34
C ARG A 107 15.66 16.05 -22.28
N ALA A 108 14.78 17.03 -22.52
CA ALA A 108 15.14 18.44 -22.58
C ALA A 108 15.35 19.06 -21.19
N ASN A 109 14.51 18.71 -20.20
CA ASN A 109 14.47 19.40 -18.91
C ASN A 109 15.02 18.57 -17.74
N GLY A 110 15.24 17.27 -17.93
CA GLY A 110 15.42 16.31 -16.83
C GLY A 110 14.14 16.10 -16.02
N GLY A 111 14.26 15.48 -14.86
CA GLY A 111 13.14 15.32 -13.92
C GLY A 111 12.06 14.35 -14.39
N ILE A 112 10.79 14.73 -14.28
CA ILE A 112 9.62 13.86 -14.52
C ILE A 112 8.64 14.50 -15.51
N GLY A 113 8.25 13.75 -16.54
CA GLY A 113 7.12 14.05 -17.41
C GLY A 113 5.92 13.17 -17.04
N ILE A 114 4.71 13.72 -16.98
CA ILE A 114 3.50 13.00 -16.56
C ILE A 114 2.41 13.19 -17.60
N GLY A 115 1.89 12.09 -18.16
CA GLY A 115 0.60 12.11 -18.84
C GLY A 115 -0.50 12.34 -17.80
N SER A 116 -1.18 13.48 -17.87
CA SER A 116 -2.12 13.95 -16.85
C SER A 116 -3.53 14.10 -17.40
N ARG A 117 -4.50 13.52 -16.68
CA ARG A 117 -5.93 13.60 -17.00
C ARG A 117 -6.58 14.89 -16.50
N TYR A 118 -5.91 15.61 -15.60
CA TYR A 118 -6.49 16.71 -14.83
C TYR A 118 -5.91 18.09 -15.17
N VAL A 119 -5.01 18.17 -16.15
CA VAL A 119 -4.55 19.44 -16.75
C VAL A 119 -5.48 19.90 -17.88
N LYS A 120 -5.38 21.17 -18.28
CA LYS A 120 -6.19 21.74 -19.38
C LYS A 120 -5.92 20.95 -20.67
N GLY A 121 -6.97 20.39 -21.27
CA GLY A 121 -6.89 19.52 -22.46
C GLY A 121 -6.82 18.01 -22.14
N GLY A 122 -6.65 17.63 -20.88
CA GLY A 122 -6.76 16.24 -20.42
C GLY A 122 -8.22 15.85 -20.13
N SER A 123 -8.52 14.56 -20.21
CA SER A 123 -9.85 14.02 -19.88
C SER A 123 -9.75 12.59 -19.36
N VAL A 124 -10.68 12.20 -18.48
CA VAL A 124 -10.84 10.82 -18.01
C VAL A 124 -11.72 9.95 -18.94
N GLY A 125 -12.22 10.53 -20.04
CA GLY A 125 -13.13 9.85 -20.97
C GLY A 125 -14.52 9.57 -20.33
N GLU A 126 -15.15 8.46 -20.72
CA GLU A 126 -16.45 8.02 -20.21
C GLU A 126 -16.33 7.21 -18.91
N TRP A 127 -15.91 7.84 -17.81
CA TRP A 127 -15.98 7.22 -16.49
C TRP A 127 -17.36 7.38 -15.85
N ASP A 128 -17.80 6.36 -15.09
CA ASP A 128 -18.91 6.49 -14.14
C ASP A 128 -18.61 7.67 -13.17
N GLU A 129 -19.59 8.58 -13.02
CA GLU A 129 -19.50 9.75 -12.16
C GLU A 129 -19.07 9.42 -10.72
N ARG A 130 -19.52 8.28 -10.17
CA ARG A 130 -19.12 7.83 -8.82
C ARG A 130 -17.63 7.50 -8.75
N ARG A 131 -17.12 6.80 -9.76
CA ARG A 131 -15.68 6.46 -9.88
C ARG A 131 -14.85 7.73 -10.05
N HIS A 132 -15.38 8.71 -10.79
CA HIS A 132 -14.73 10.00 -10.97
C HIS A 132 -14.60 10.78 -9.67
N ILE A 133 -15.66 10.88 -8.87
CA ILE A 133 -15.64 11.57 -7.57
C ILE A 133 -14.66 10.90 -6.60
N MET A 134 -14.73 9.57 -6.46
CA MET A 134 -13.84 8.81 -5.58
C MET A 134 -12.37 8.98 -5.97
N SER A 135 -12.06 8.93 -7.28
CA SER A 135 -10.72 9.17 -7.79
C SER A 135 -10.23 10.58 -7.49
N ARG A 136 -11.06 11.60 -7.68
CA ARG A 136 -10.70 13.00 -7.37
C ARG A 136 -10.46 13.22 -5.89
N MET A 137 -11.26 12.60 -5.02
CA MET A 137 -11.04 12.66 -3.57
C MET A 137 -9.72 11.99 -3.17
N ALA A 138 -9.46 10.78 -3.69
CA ALA A 138 -8.19 10.08 -3.47
C ALA A 138 -6.99 10.91 -3.93
N THR A 139 -7.04 11.46 -5.14
CA THR A 139 -6.01 12.35 -5.68
C THR A 139 -5.81 13.58 -4.81
N LYS A 140 -6.87 14.25 -4.37
CA LYS A 140 -6.78 15.44 -3.51
C LYS A 140 -6.14 15.10 -2.16
N MET A 141 -6.49 13.96 -1.56
CA MET A 141 -5.85 13.50 -0.33
C MET A 141 -4.36 13.26 -0.53
N ALA A 142 -3.96 12.58 -1.61
CA ALA A 142 -2.55 12.35 -1.93
C ALA A 142 -1.78 13.67 -2.08
N ILE A 143 -2.32 14.63 -2.83
CA ILE A 143 -1.71 15.96 -3.03
C ILE A 143 -1.47 16.67 -1.69
N VAL A 144 -2.48 16.73 -0.83
CA VAL A 144 -2.40 17.45 0.44
C VAL A 144 -1.47 16.75 1.44
N LEU A 145 -1.62 15.44 1.59
CA LEU A 145 -0.91 14.64 2.58
C LEU A 145 0.57 14.43 2.22
N CYS A 146 0.85 14.22 0.93
CA CYS A 146 2.21 14.03 0.41
C CYS A 146 2.89 15.34 0.00
N LYS A 147 2.16 16.47 -0.01
CA LYS A 147 2.66 17.81 -0.39
C LYS A 147 3.27 17.87 -1.80
N VAL A 148 2.73 17.08 -2.73
CA VAL A 148 3.17 17.04 -4.14
C VAL A 148 2.50 18.16 -4.95
N LYS A 149 3.23 18.78 -5.88
CA LYS A 149 2.76 19.94 -6.66
C LYS A 149 2.34 19.54 -8.09
N VAL A 150 1.51 18.51 -8.22
CA VAL A 150 0.99 18.02 -9.51
C VAL A 150 -0.51 17.79 -9.42
N LYS A 151 -1.21 17.82 -10.57
CA LYS A 151 -2.65 17.56 -10.63
C LYS A 151 -2.99 16.08 -10.73
N ASP A 152 -2.13 15.26 -11.34
CA ASP A 152 -2.36 13.81 -11.50
C ASP A 152 -1.19 12.94 -10.96
N PRO A 153 -0.97 12.90 -9.63
CA PRO A 153 0.09 12.08 -9.03
C PRO A 153 -0.16 10.57 -9.10
N MET A 154 -1.35 10.15 -9.56
CA MET A 154 -1.78 8.75 -9.59
C MET A 154 -1.70 8.15 -11.01
N SER A 155 -1.16 8.90 -11.96
CA SER A 155 -1.03 8.47 -13.36
C SER A 155 -0.12 7.25 -13.48
N GLY A 156 -0.55 6.28 -14.29
CA GLY A 156 0.27 5.14 -14.73
C GLY A 156 1.06 5.46 -16.00
N PHE A 157 1.01 6.71 -16.48
CA PHE A 157 1.64 7.14 -17.72
C PHE A 157 2.58 8.32 -17.44
N PHE A 158 3.88 8.04 -17.34
CA PHE A 158 4.89 9.04 -17.00
C PHE A 158 6.27 8.60 -17.50
N ALA A 159 7.22 9.52 -17.52
CA ALA A 159 8.63 9.25 -17.74
C ALA A 159 9.49 9.99 -16.73
N ILE A 160 10.66 9.44 -16.42
CA ILE A 160 11.63 10.00 -15.48
C ILE A 160 13.04 9.91 -16.05
N ASN A 161 13.86 10.91 -15.76
CA ASN A 161 15.29 10.87 -16.07
C ASN A 161 15.99 9.84 -15.18
N ARG A 162 16.86 9.00 -15.76
CA ARG A 162 17.59 7.95 -15.04
C ARG A 162 18.36 8.48 -13.82
N LEU A 163 19.07 9.59 -13.96
CA LEU A 163 19.87 10.15 -12.86
C LEU A 163 18.97 10.62 -11.71
N THR A 164 17.78 11.15 -12.02
CA THR A 164 16.78 11.50 -11.01
C THR A 164 16.29 10.27 -10.27
N LEU A 165 16.01 9.16 -10.97
CA LEU A 165 15.61 7.90 -10.34
C LEU A 165 16.72 7.31 -9.47
N GLU A 166 17.95 7.25 -9.98
CA GLU A 166 19.10 6.68 -9.26
C GLU A 166 19.40 7.44 -7.97
N GLY A 167 19.24 8.77 -7.97
CA GLY A 167 19.44 9.59 -6.77
C GLY A 167 18.43 9.34 -5.65
N ILE A 168 17.25 8.81 -5.96
CA ILE A 168 16.19 8.51 -4.97
C ILE A 168 15.97 7.02 -4.74
N LEU A 169 16.61 6.15 -5.53
CA LEU A 169 16.41 4.70 -5.47
C LEU A 169 16.51 4.11 -4.04
N PRO A 170 17.45 4.54 -3.17
CA PRO A 170 17.56 4.01 -1.80
C PRO A 170 16.40 4.42 -0.87
N THR A 171 15.64 5.46 -1.23
CA THR A 171 14.56 6.00 -0.39
C THR A 171 13.18 5.51 -0.81
N LEU A 172 13.05 4.95 -2.01
CA LEU A 172 11.78 4.43 -2.52
C LEU A 172 11.26 3.24 -1.73
N ASN A 173 9.93 3.11 -1.66
CA ASN A 173 9.30 2.02 -0.95
C ASN A 173 9.36 0.72 -1.79
N PRO A 174 10.05 -0.34 -1.33
CA PRO A 174 10.21 -1.58 -2.10
C PRO A 174 8.90 -2.36 -2.27
N LYS A 175 7.90 -2.12 -1.41
CA LYS A 175 6.56 -2.73 -1.54
C LYS A 175 5.74 -2.02 -2.62
N GLY A 176 6.08 -0.77 -2.92
CA GLY A 176 5.57 0.07 -4.00
C GLY A 176 4.05 0.08 -4.14
N PHE A 177 3.40 1.12 -3.63
CA PHE A 177 2.04 1.47 -4.05
C PHE A 177 2.07 2.72 -4.91
N LYS A 178 1.46 2.66 -6.11
CA LYS A 178 1.37 3.75 -7.09
C LYS A 178 2.69 4.50 -7.29
N ILE A 179 3.62 3.82 -7.96
CA ILE A 179 5.01 4.24 -8.20
C ILE A 179 5.22 5.74 -8.49
N LEU A 180 4.38 6.39 -9.31
CA LEU A 180 4.53 7.82 -9.58
C LEU A 180 4.42 8.70 -8.32
N LEU A 181 3.46 8.39 -7.43
CA LEU A 181 3.30 9.12 -6.18
C LEU A 181 4.53 8.93 -5.28
N ASP A 182 5.10 7.72 -5.25
CA ASP A 182 6.32 7.41 -4.49
C ASP A 182 7.54 8.16 -5.02
N LEU A 183 7.70 8.21 -6.35
CA LEU A 183 8.72 9.04 -6.99
C LEU A 183 8.55 10.52 -6.61
N LEU A 184 7.33 11.06 -6.74
CA LEU A 184 7.04 12.48 -6.46
C LEU A 184 7.26 12.88 -4.99
N VAL A 185 7.12 11.93 -4.06
CA VAL A 185 7.39 12.16 -2.63
C VAL A 185 8.89 12.26 -2.35
N HIS A 186 9.71 11.50 -3.07
CA HIS A 186 11.13 11.33 -2.78
C HIS A 186 12.05 12.19 -3.64
N VAL A 187 11.61 12.67 -4.80
CA VAL A 187 12.40 13.60 -5.61
C VAL A 187 12.65 14.93 -4.87
N PRO A 188 13.82 15.58 -5.11
CA PRO A 188 14.06 16.95 -4.67
C PRO A 188 12.93 17.89 -5.12
N LYS A 189 12.55 18.85 -4.27
CA LYS A 189 11.38 19.73 -4.51
C LYS A 189 11.53 20.66 -5.72
N ASP A 190 12.74 20.88 -6.15
CA ASP A 190 13.18 21.66 -7.31
C ASP A 190 13.29 20.82 -8.59
N THR A 191 13.08 19.50 -8.50
CA THR A 191 13.03 18.61 -9.67
C THR A 191 11.98 19.12 -10.67
N PRO A 192 12.35 19.34 -11.95
CA PRO A 192 11.39 19.72 -12.97
C PRO A 192 10.31 18.65 -13.13
N VAL A 193 9.04 19.08 -13.06
CA VAL A 193 7.90 18.21 -13.31
C VAL A 193 6.98 18.86 -14.34
N GLN A 194 6.73 18.16 -15.45
CA GLN A 194 5.86 18.64 -16.52
C GLN A 194 4.65 17.72 -16.70
N GLU A 195 3.44 18.28 -16.60
CA GLU A 195 2.20 17.54 -16.88
C GLU A 195 1.71 17.80 -18.31
N LEU A 196 1.59 16.75 -19.11
CA LEU A 196 1.12 16.77 -20.48
C LEU A 196 -0.33 16.26 -20.55
N PRO A 197 -1.26 17.00 -21.18
CA PRO A 197 -2.66 16.57 -21.27
C PRO A 197 -2.79 15.32 -22.14
N PHE A 198 -3.63 14.37 -21.71
CA PHE A 198 -4.10 13.29 -22.58
C PHE A 198 -5.54 12.89 -22.25
N VAL A 199 -6.18 12.24 -23.22
CA VAL A 199 -7.52 11.67 -23.07
C VAL A 199 -7.37 10.20 -22.69
N PHE A 200 -7.88 9.83 -21.52
CA PHE A 200 -7.88 8.46 -21.05
C PHE A 200 -8.90 7.64 -21.86
N GLY A 201 -8.40 6.68 -22.64
CA GLY A 201 -9.20 5.87 -23.55
C GLY A 201 -10.07 4.84 -22.82
N LYS A 202 -11.00 4.23 -23.58
CA LYS A 202 -11.68 3.01 -23.12
C LYS A 202 -10.69 1.85 -23.19
N ARG A 203 -10.76 0.95 -22.20
CA ARG A 203 -9.96 -0.27 -22.19
C ARG A 203 -10.35 -1.15 -23.38
N LEU A 204 -9.36 -1.68 -24.10
CA LEU A 204 -9.60 -2.54 -25.26
C LEU A 204 -10.13 -3.91 -24.84
N HIS A 205 -9.47 -4.56 -23.88
CA HIS A 205 -9.84 -5.87 -23.34
C HIS A 205 -9.56 -6.00 -21.83
N GLY A 206 -10.38 -6.77 -21.09
CA GLY A 206 -10.12 -7.17 -19.69
C GLY A 206 -10.91 -6.42 -18.59
N GLU A 207 -10.89 -6.94 -17.35
CA GLU A 207 -11.65 -6.40 -16.20
C GLU A 207 -10.84 -5.43 -15.31
N SER A 208 -11.54 -4.51 -14.62
CA SER A 208 -10.92 -3.53 -13.72
C SER A 208 -10.42 -4.19 -12.43
N LYS A 209 -9.12 -4.02 -12.13
CA LYS A 209 -8.46 -4.62 -10.97
C LYS A 209 -8.57 -3.80 -9.66
N LEU A 210 -9.51 -2.85 -9.57
CA LEU A 210 -9.72 -2.04 -8.37
C LEU A 210 -10.38 -2.87 -7.25
N SER A 211 -9.56 -3.65 -6.55
CA SER A 211 -9.99 -4.41 -5.37
C SER A 211 -9.99 -3.54 -4.10
N ARG A 212 -10.76 -3.93 -3.08
CA ARG A 212 -10.72 -3.28 -1.74
C ARG A 212 -9.31 -3.27 -1.14
N ARG A 213 -8.51 -4.29 -1.47
CA ARG A 213 -7.11 -4.39 -1.04
C ARG A 213 -6.27 -3.22 -1.54
N VAL A 214 -6.41 -2.84 -2.81
CA VAL A 214 -5.72 -1.68 -3.41
C VAL A 214 -6.09 -0.37 -2.70
N GLN A 215 -7.34 -0.23 -2.26
CA GLN A 215 -7.78 0.96 -1.52
C GLN A 215 -7.16 1.02 -0.13
N ILE A 216 -7.04 -0.12 0.57
CA ILE A 216 -6.39 -0.19 1.88
C ILE A 216 -4.90 0.10 1.74
N GLU A 217 -4.22 -0.52 0.77
CA GLU A 217 -2.80 -0.28 0.49
C GLU A 217 -2.51 1.21 0.20
N PHE A 218 -3.42 1.90 -0.50
CA PHE A 218 -3.34 3.35 -0.70
C PHE A 218 -3.39 4.15 0.61
N LEU A 219 -4.35 3.84 1.49
CA LEU A 219 -4.49 4.54 2.76
C LEU A 219 -3.30 4.27 3.69
N GLU A 220 -2.80 3.03 3.71
CA GLU A 220 -1.60 2.65 4.45
C GLU A 220 -0.37 3.42 3.95
N TYR A 221 -0.20 3.52 2.63
CA TYR A 221 0.88 4.30 2.02
C TYR A 221 0.80 5.80 2.38
N LEU A 222 -0.37 6.41 2.25
CA LEU A 222 -0.56 7.83 2.63
C LEU A 222 -0.23 8.06 4.11
N TYR A 223 -0.63 7.13 4.98
CA TYR A 223 -0.30 7.20 6.39
C TYR A 223 1.20 7.12 6.63
N ASP A 224 1.88 6.15 6.00
CA ASP A 224 3.33 5.94 6.19
C ASP A 224 4.13 7.18 5.76
N VAL A 225 3.79 7.78 4.62
CA VAL A 225 4.47 8.98 4.12
C VAL A 225 4.21 10.21 5.00
N SER A 226 2.97 10.40 5.46
CA SER A 226 2.61 11.62 6.21
C SER A 226 2.93 11.55 7.70
N PHE A 227 2.71 10.39 8.32
CA PHE A 227 2.72 10.20 9.78
C PHE A 227 3.62 9.05 10.23
N GLY A 228 4.00 8.12 9.36
CA GLY A 228 4.79 6.93 9.69
C GLY A 228 6.11 7.23 10.41
N ARG A 229 6.73 8.39 10.13
CA ARG A 229 7.93 8.86 10.83
C ARG A 229 7.72 9.16 12.32
N TYR A 230 6.50 9.49 12.72
CA TYR A 230 6.15 9.83 14.09
C TYR A 230 5.49 8.67 14.81
N VAL A 231 4.57 8.00 14.14
CA VAL A 231 3.78 6.92 14.69
C VAL A 231 3.77 5.77 13.67
N PRO A 232 4.38 4.62 13.98
CA PRO A 232 4.40 3.50 13.05
C PRO A 232 2.99 2.97 12.76
N LEU A 233 2.68 2.66 11.50
CA LEU A 233 1.38 2.10 11.11
C LEU A 233 1.03 0.82 11.88
N MET A 234 2.02 -0.03 12.18
CA MET A 234 1.82 -1.23 13.00
C MET A 234 1.31 -0.90 14.41
N PHE A 235 1.76 0.22 15.01
CA PHE A 235 1.26 0.67 16.31
C PHE A 235 -0.19 1.13 16.20
N VAL A 236 -0.56 1.85 15.13
CA VAL A 236 -1.96 2.25 14.90
C VAL A 236 -2.86 1.04 14.72
N LYS A 237 -2.48 0.07 13.88
CA LYS A 237 -3.21 -1.19 13.71
C LYS A 237 -3.38 -1.90 15.06
N TYR A 238 -2.32 -1.97 15.86
CA TYR A 238 -2.36 -2.56 17.20
C TYR A 238 -3.38 -1.85 18.12
N CYS A 239 -3.40 -0.51 18.13
CA CYS A 239 -4.39 0.28 18.88
C CYS A 239 -5.83 0.05 18.38
N ILE A 240 -6.05 -0.05 17.07
CA ILE A 240 -7.37 -0.35 16.49
C ILE A 240 -7.85 -1.73 16.96
N VAL A 241 -6.98 -2.74 16.91
CA VAL A 241 -7.30 -4.08 17.41
C VAL A 241 -7.64 -4.03 18.89
N GLY A 242 -6.84 -3.35 19.71
CA GLY A 242 -7.12 -3.18 21.14
C GLY A 242 -8.48 -2.53 21.43
N SER A 243 -8.83 -1.47 20.71
CA SER A 243 -10.13 -0.80 20.82
C SER A 243 -11.29 -1.70 20.42
N LEU A 244 -11.15 -2.47 19.35
CA LEU A 244 -12.15 -3.49 18.97
C LEU A 244 -12.25 -4.59 20.04
N GLY A 245 -11.12 -4.98 20.64
CA GLY A 245 -11.08 -5.91 21.75
C GLY A 245 -11.90 -5.47 22.96
N ILE A 246 -11.95 -4.16 23.25
CA ILE A 246 -12.82 -3.62 24.32
C ILE A 246 -14.30 -3.85 23.97
N VAL A 247 -14.70 -3.63 22.71
CA VAL A 247 -16.08 -3.88 22.26
C VAL A 247 -16.43 -5.37 22.35
N VAL A 248 -15.50 -6.24 21.94
CA VAL A 248 -15.64 -7.70 22.07
C VAL A 248 -15.75 -8.12 23.53
N HIS A 249 -14.93 -7.54 24.41
CA HIS A 249 -14.98 -7.80 25.85
C HIS A 249 -16.35 -7.45 26.43
N LEU A 250 -16.85 -6.24 26.17
CA LEU A 250 -18.15 -5.80 26.68
C LEU A 250 -19.30 -6.68 26.14
N SER A 251 -19.24 -7.03 24.85
CA SER A 251 -20.25 -7.89 24.21
C SER A 251 -20.24 -9.31 24.79
N ALA A 252 -19.05 -9.88 24.98
CA ALA A 252 -18.86 -11.20 25.58
C ALA A 252 -19.30 -11.20 27.05
N PHE A 253 -19.00 -10.15 27.81
CA PHE A 253 -19.43 -10.00 29.20
C PHE A 253 -20.96 -9.97 29.31
N LEU A 254 -21.64 -9.20 28.45
CA LEU A 254 -23.10 -9.17 28.41
C LEU A 254 -23.68 -10.55 28.05
N LEU A 255 -23.12 -11.21 27.04
CA LEU A 255 -23.54 -12.54 26.62
C LEU A 255 -23.37 -13.57 27.75
N PHE A 256 -22.20 -13.64 28.38
CA PHE A 256 -21.95 -14.58 29.48
C PHE A 256 -22.80 -14.26 30.70
N SER A 257 -23.03 -12.98 30.99
CA SER A 257 -23.94 -12.59 32.07
C SER A 257 -25.36 -13.11 31.83
N LEU A 258 -25.85 -13.07 30.58
CA LEU A 258 -27.14 -13.65 30.21
C LEU A 258 -27.16 -15.18 30.29
N LEU A 259 -26.08 -15.85 29.86
CA LEU A 259 -25.98 -17.31 29.87
C LEU A 259 -25.86 -17.89 31.29
N PHE A 260 -25.18 -17.18 32.19
CA PHE A 260 -24.99 -17.61 33.58
C PHE A 260 -26.08 -17.12 34.52
N ALA A 261 -26.93 -16.18 34.09
CA ALA A 261 -28.09 -15.74 34.86
C ALA A 261 -29.14 -16.86 34.96
N ARG A 262 -29.04 -17.67 36.03
CA ARG A 262 -30.09 -18.63 36.41
C ARG A 262 -31.20 -18.02 37.28
N ASN A 263 -30.96 -16.88 37.92
CA ASN A 263 -31.89 -16.14 38.81
C ASN A 263 -31.76 -14.62 38.60
N VAL A 264 -32.73 -13.84 39.09
CA VAL A 264 -32.81 -12.36 38.96
C VAL A 264 -31.65 -11.63 39.67
N LEU A 265 -31.04 -12.26 40.68
CA LEU A 265 -29.84 -11.75 41.36
C LEU A 265 -28.60 -12.51 40.85
N THR A 266 -27.69 -11.82 40.17
CA THR A 266 -26.39 -12.35 39.77
C THR A 266 -25.52 -12.59 41.01
N SER A 267 -25.12 -13.84 41.23
CA SER A 267 -24.15 -14.14 42.29
C SER A 267 -22.76 -13.61 41.93
N PHE A 268 -21.92 -13.34 42.94
CA PHE A 268 -20.53 -12.93 42.73
C PHE A 268 -19.74 -13.94 41.87
N GLU A 269 -20.04 -15.23 42.01
CA GLU A 269 -19.46 -16.29 41.19
C GLU A 269 -19.85 -16.16 39.71
N GLN A 270 -21.14 -15.96 39.41
CA GLN A 270 -21.62 -15.78 38.03
C GLN A 270 -20.98 -14.55 37.38
N PHE A 271 -20.88 -13.45 38.13
CA PHE A 271 -20.18 -12.26 37.66
C PHE A 271 -18.71 -12.54 37.34
N SER A 272 -18.01 -13.24 38.24
CA SER A 272 -16.59 -13.57 38.08
C SER A 272 -16.35 -14.48 36.86
N PHE A 273 -17.20 -15.50 36.64
CA PHE A 273 -17.11 -16.35 35.45
C PHE A 273 -17.40 -15.57 34.16
N ALA A 274 -18.39 -14.67 34.17
CA ALA A 274 -18.69 -13.82 33.01
C ALA A 274 -17.53 -12.88 32.67
N VAL A 275 -16.91 -12.25 33.68
CA VAL A 275 -15.74 -11.39 33.49
C VAL A 275 -14.55 -12.20 32.96
N ALA A 276 -14.23 -13.34 33.56
CA ALA A 276 -13.11 -14.17 33.14
C ALA A 276 -13.27 -14.66 31.69
N GLY A 277 -14.46 -15.15 31.33
CA GLY A 277 -14.76 -15.56 29.96
C GLY A 277 -14.66 -14.39 28.96
N ALA A 278 -15.12 -13.21 29.35
CA ALA A 278 -15.06 -12.01 28.51
C ALA A 278 -13.62 -11.52 28.29
N ILE A 279 -12.77 -11.59 29.32
CA ILE A 279 -11.34 -11.27 29.21
C ILE A 279 -10.69 -12.22 28.20
N GLU A 280 -10.88 -13.53 28.35
CA GLU A 280 -10.24 -14.48 27.44
C GLU A 280 -10.75 -14.39 26.01
N THR A 281 -12.06 -14.19 25.82
CA THR A 281 -12.64 -13.99 24.49
C THR A 281 -11.99 -12.79 23.78
N ALA A 282 -11.78 -11.68 24.51
CA ALA A 282 -11.13 -10.50 23.97
C ALA A 282 -9.63 -10.71 23.69
N ILE A 283 -8.92 -11.44 24.55
CA ILE A 283 -7.50 -11.79 24.34
C ILE A 283 -7.34 -12.66 23.09
N ILE A 284 -8.16 -13.70 22.94
CA ILE A 284 -8.15 -14.58 21.75
C ILE A 284 -8.45 -13.78 20.50
N PHE A 285 -9.49 -12.94 20.52
CA PHE A 285 -9.83 -12.06 19.40
C PHE A 285 -8.66 -11.15 19.02
N ASN A 286 -8.07 -10.47 20.00
CA ASN A 286 -6.94 -9.57 19.78
C ASN A 286 -5.72 -10.30 19.22
N PHE A 287 -5.41 -11.49 19.72
CA PHE A 287 -4.30 -12.30 19.22
C PHE A 287 -4.52 -12.70 17.76
N LEU A 288 -5.70 -13.24 17.43
CA LEU A 288 -6.02 -13.70 16.09
C LEU A 288 -6.01 -12.56 15.06
N LEU A 289 -6.59 -11.40 15.42
CA LEU A 289 -6.64 -10.25 14.54
C LEU A 289 -5.25 -9.60 14.38
N ASN A 290 -4.46 -9.50 15.44
CA ASN A 290 -3.08 -9.04 15.34
C ASN A 290 -2.23 -9.98 14.49
N ASN A 291 -2.37 -11.31 14.63
CA ASN A 291 -1.64 -12.29 13.84
C ASN A 291 -2.01 -12.28 12.35
N SER A 292 -3.26 -11.99 12.03
CA SER A 292 -3.75 -11.99 10.64
C SER A 292 -3.64 -10.63 9.94
N TRP A 293 -3.57 -9.52 10.67
CA TRP A 293 -3.58 -8.17 10.11
C TRP A 293 -2.41 -7.29 10.56
N THR A 294 -2.24 -7.02 11.85
CA THR A 294 -1.18 -6.12 12.37
C THR A 294 0.22 -6.64 12.07
N PHE A 295 0.45 -7.92 12.32
CA PHE A 295 1.72 -8.62 12.13
C PHE A 295 1.63 -9.66 11.01
N ALA A 296 0.80 -9.41 9.99
CA ALA A 296 0.59 -10.33 8.88
C ALA A 296 1.88 -10.74 8.14
N HIS A 297 2.91 -9.88 8.17
CA HIS A 297 4.23 -10.16 7.58
C HIS A 297 5.02 -11.24 8.32
N THR A 298 4.76 -11.42 9.61
CA THR A 298 5.43 -12.40 10.50
C THR A 298 4.40 -13.35 11.11
N LYS A 299 3.36 -13.66 10.33
CA LYS A 299 2.21 -14.46 10.76
C LYS A 299 2.64 -15.81 11.31
N LEU A 300 2.22 -16.10 12.53
CA LEU A 300 2.46 -17.38 13.21
C LEU A 300 1.44 -18.42 12.78
N THR A 301 1.87 -19.67 12.60
CA THR A 301 1.04 -20.80 12.16
C THR A 301 1.41 -22.09 12.92
N GLY A 302 0.44 -22.99 13.10
CA GLY A 302 0.66 -24.26 13.79
C GLY A 302 1.22 -24.08 15.22
N ARG A 303 2.30 -24.81 15.55
CA ARG A 303 2.92 -24.77 16.89
C ARG A 303 3.42 -23.38 17.29
N SER A 304 3.92 -22.58 16.34
CA SER A 304 4.42 -21.24 16.63
C SER A 304 3.29 -20.28 17.05
N ALA A 305 2.07 -20.48 16.51
CA ALA A 305 0.90 -19.71 16.93
C ALA A 305 0.50 -19.99 18.38
N VAL A 306 0.57 -21.27 18.80
CA VAL A 306 0.27 -21.66 20.20
C VAL A 306 1.28 -21.03 21.16
N ILE A 307 2.59 -21.14 20.86
CA ILE A 307 3.64 -20.51 21.67
C ILE A 307 3.49 -18.98 21.67
N GLY A 308 3.16 -18.40 20.52
CA GLY A 308 2.90 -16.98 20.35
C GLY A 308 1.73 -16.50 21.22
N PHE A 309 0.67 -17.29 21.33
CA PHE A 309 -0.49 -16.96 22.16
C PHE A 309 -0.11 -16.83 23.65
N PHE A 310 0.72 -17.74 24.17
CA PHE A 310 1.20 -17.64 25.55
C PHE A 310 2.14 -16.45 25.76
N LYS A 311 3.01 -16.14 24.80
CA LYS A 311 3.85 -14.94 24.84
C LYS A 311 3.03 -13.66 24.82
N PHE A 312 1.99 -13.62 24.00
CA PHE A 312 1.04 -12.52 23.92
C PHE A 312 0.35 -12.27 25.27
N ASN A 313 -0.15 -13.35 25.90
CA ASN A 313 -0.73 -13.29 27.24
C ASN A 313 0.26 -12.77 28.29
N GLY A 314 1.49 -13.27 28.28
CA GLY A 314 2.56 -12.76 29.15
C GLY A 314 2.80 -11.27 28.96
N ALA A 315 2.92 -10.81 27.70
CA ALA A 315 3.09 -9.39 27.39
C ALA A 315 1.91 -8.56 27.93
N CYS A 316 0.67 -8.99 27.69
CA CYS A 316 -0.54 -8.33 28.19
C CYS A 316 -0.61 -8.24 29.72
N LEU A 317 -0.20 -9.30 30.43
CA LEU A 317 -0.15 -9.31 31.89
C LEU A 317 0.83 -8.25 32.42
N PHE A 318 2.04 -8.20 31.88
CA PHE A 318 3.01 -7.18 32.27
C PHE A 318 2.55 -5.76 31.88
N GLY A 319 1.87 -5.60 30.74
CA GLY A 319 1.30 -4.30 30.36
C GLY A 319 0.20 -3.84 31.31
N ALA A 320 -0.62 -4.76 31.83
CA ALA A 320 -1.62 -4.44 32.85
C ALA A 320 -0.96 -4.00 34.16
N LEU A 321 0.13 -4.66 34.58
CA LEU A 321 0.92 -4.26 35.74
C LEU A 321 1.55 -2.88 35.54
N ALA A 322 2.15 -2.62 34.36
CA ALA A 322 2.74 -1.32 34.03
C ALA A 322 1.69 -0.20 34.03
N ASN A 323 0.51 -0.46 33.46
CA ASN A 323 -0.63 0.46 33.53
C ASN A 323 -0.97 0.81 34.98
N TYR A 324 -1.23 -0.19 35.81
CA TYR A 324 -1.57 0.02 37.22
C TYR A 324 -0.47 0.79 37.97
N ALA A 325 0.79 0.39 37.82
CA ALA A 325 1.92 1.00 38.51
C ALA A 325 2.06 2.50 38.16
N VAL A 326 1.99 2.84 36.87
CA VAL A 326 2.10 4.23 36.41
C VAL A 326 0.89 5.07 36.86
N SER A 327 -0.32 4.51 36.78
CA SER A 327 -1.51 5.20 37.26
C SER A 327 -1.46 5.47 38.77
N ALA A 328 -1.05 4.50 39.56
CA ALA A 328 -0.92 4.63 41.00
C ALA A 328 0.17 5.66 41.38
N PHE A 329 1.32 5.60 40.70
CA PHE A 329 2.41 6.54 40.89
C PHE A 329 1.96 7.98 40.61
N LEU A 330 1.38 8.26 39.44
CA LEU A 330 0.91 9.62 39.10
C LEU A 330 -0.15 10.11 40.09
N PHE A 331 -1.09 9.26 40.46
CA PHE A 331 -2.10 9.63 41.44
C PHE A 331 -1.49 9.98 42.81
N SER A 332 -0.48 9.23 43.27
CA SER A 332 0.22 9.52 44.53
C SER A 332 0.98 10.85 44.54
N TYR A 333 1.38 11.35 43.37
CA TYR A 333 2.02 12.67 43.21
C TYR A 333 1.01 13.81 43.00
N GLY A 334 -0.29 13.55 43.20
CA GLY A 334 -1.34 14.56 43.16
C GLY A 334 -1.84 14.90 41.75
N PHE A 335 -1.50 14.10 40.73
CA PHE A 335 -2.09 14.27 39.41
C PHE A 335 -3.58 13.90 39.42
N ALA A 336 -4.36 14.53 38.54
CA ALA A 336 -5.79 14.26 38.41
C ALA A 336 -6.07 12.76 38.17
N ARG A 337 -7.13 12.23 38.80
CA ARG A 337 -7.48 10.80 38.75
C ARG A 337 -7.61 10.27 37.32
N ILE A 338 -8.39 10.95 36.49
CA ILE A 338 -8.64 10.54 35.10
C ILE A 338 -7.34 10.58 34.29
N LEU A 339 -6.54 11.64 34.45
CA LEU A 339 -5.26 11.78 33.75
C LEU A 339 -4.31 10.63 34.10
N SER A 340 -4.21 10.28 35.38
CA SER A 340 -3.34 9.19 35.85
C SER A 340 -3.73 7.84 35.24
N VAL A 341 -5.05 7.56 35.13
CA VAL A 341 -5.56 6.34 34.48
C VAL A 341 -5.27 6.34 32.98
N VAL A 342 -5.47 7.46 32.29
CA VAL A 342 -5.22 7.57 30.84
C VAL A 342 -3.74 7.36 30.52
N VAL A 343 -2.83 7.96 31.29
CA VAL A 343 -1.37 7.82 31.08
C VAL A 343 -0.91 6.39 31.38
N GLY A 344 -1.43 5.75 32.43
CA GLY A 344 -1.15 4.35 32.71
C GLY A 344 -1.63 3.44 31.58
N ALA A 345 -2.87 3.63 31.10
CA ALA A 345 -3.44 2.83 30.01
C ALA A 345 -2.58 2.96 28.73
N PHE A 346 -2.16 4.19 28.39
CA PHE A 346 -1.29 4.44 27.24
C PHE A 346 0.08 3.77 27.41
N THR A 347 0.65 3.80 28.61
CA THR A 347 1.91 3.11 28.92
C THR A 347 1.78 1.60 28.74
N GLY A 348 0.68 1.01 29.23
CA GLY A 348 0.39 -0.42 29.04
C GLY A 348 0.26 -0.79 27.56
N VAL A 349 -0.39 0.05 26.74
CA VAL A 349 -0.50 -0.18 25.29
C VAL A 349 0.87 -0.13 24.60
N ILE A 350 1.71 0.85 24.94
CA ILE A 350 3.08 0.96 24.39
C ILE A 350 3.91 -0.27 24.78
N TRP A 351 3.86 -0.68 26.05
CA TRP A 351 4.54 -1.87 26.53
C TRP A 351 4.09 -3.10 25.74
N ASN A 352 2.78 -3.33 25.66
CA ASN A 352 2.19 -4.47 24.98
C ASN A 352 2.60 -4.53 23.50
N TYR A 353 2.52 -3.41 22.78
CA TYR A 353 2.97 -3.34 21.39
C TYR A 353 4.45 -3.68 21.26
N THR A 354 5.30 -3.06 22.09
CA THR A 354 6.75 -3.21 22.01
C THR A 354 7.17 -4.65 22.30
N MET A 355 6.64 -5.25 23.37
CA MET A 355 6.94 -6.62 23.75
C MET A 355 6.43 -7.61 22.70
N ASN A 356 5.22 -7.40 22.18
CA ASN A 356 4.67 -8.29 21.16
C ASN A 356 5.45 -8.22 19.85
N ARG A 357 5.87 -7.04 19.42
CA ARG A 357 6.74 -6.87 18.26
C ARG A 357 8.11 -7.51 18.48
N ALA A 358 8.68 -7.37 19.68
CA ALA A 358 10.03 -7.85 19.99
C ALA A 358 10.11 -9.35 20.30
N PHE A 359 9.05 -9.98 20.84
CA PHE A 359 9.11 -11.35 21.36
C PHE A 359 8.09 -12.32 20.78
N THR A 360 6.88 -11.83 20.46
CA THR A 360 5.78 -12.65 19.94
C THR A 360 5.88 -12.79 18.41
N TRP A 361 5.92 -11.66 17.69
CA TRP A 361 5.97 -11.58 16.24
C TRP A 361 7.32 -11.04 15.75
N LYS A 362 8.39 -11.77 16.09
CA LYS A 362 9.75 -11.42 15.66
C LYS A 362 9.83 -11.41 14.13
N SER A 363 10.34 -10.31 13.59
CA SER A 363 10.64 -10.13 12.16
C SER A 363 11.98 -10.73 11.80
#